data_AF-A0A7C4FEP9-F1
#
_entry.id   AF-A0A7C4FEP9-F1
#
_cell.length_a   1.000
_cell.length_b   1.000
_cell.length_c   1.000
_cell.angle_alpha   90.00
_cell.angle_beta   90.00
_cell.angle_gamma   90.00
#
_symmetry.space_group_name_H-M   'P 1'
#
loop_
_entity.id
_entity.type
_entity.pdbx_description
1 polymer ?
#
loop_
_entity_poly.entity_id
_entity_poly.type
_entity_poly.pdbx_seq_one_letter_code
_entity_poly.pdbx_strand_id
1 'polypeptide(L)'
;MPRVREVALATALLVLGFATPALILPAVSSFLGVAWFRGFRGVAFSLRSTYIPIPVFLTPDSYTATGFVIAFTLLAAYVFLRQGVATRALLRKQVADLITVLTSYVRTGTPIATALELSAHTVGDPMKGYVLRLSRLIQLGYNPFEVFETVFS
;
A
#
# COMPACT_ATOMS: atom_id res chain seq x y z
N MET A 1 -5.48 4.58 -4.29
CA MET A 1 -6.28 3.42 -3.85
C MET A 1 -5.77 2.19 -4.58
N PRO A 2 -5.28 1.14 -3.90
CA PRO A 2 -4.97 -0.11 -4.59
C PRO A 2 -6.23 -0.56 -5.33
N ARG A 3 -6.10 -0.86 -6.62
CA ARG A 3 -7.26 -1.23 -7.43
C ARG A 3 -7.77 -2.56 -6.86
N VAL A 4 -9.08 -2.71 -6.65
CA VAL A 4 -9.70 -3.94 -6.07
C VAL A 4 -9.14 -5.23 -6.67
N ARG A 5 -8.77 -5.19 -7.95
CA ARG A 5 -8.07 -6.23 -8.70
C ARG A 5 -6.73 -6.66 -8.09
N GLU A 6 -5.89 -5.73 -7.64
CA GLU A 6 -4.57 -6.00 -7.03
C GLU A 6 -4.73 -6.65 -5.66
N VAL A 7 -5.71 -6.20 -4.89
CA VAL A 7 -6.04 -6.81 -3.60
C VAL A 7 -6.54 -8.24 -3.81
N ALA A 8 -7.47 -8.45 -4.74
CA ALA A 8 -8.00 -9.78 -5.05
C ALA A 8 -6.92 -10.75 -5.59
N LEU A 9 -6.00 -10.26 -6.45
CA LEU A 9 -4.86 -11.04 -6.94
C LEU A 9 -3.93 -11.44 -5.81
N ALA A 10 -3.63 -10.51 -4.89
CA ALA A 10 -2.82 -10.79 -3.73
C ALA A 10 -3.48 -11.85 -2.82
N THR A 11 -4.80 -11.75 -2.58
CA THR A 11 -5.54 -12.75 -1.78
C THR A 11 -5.58 -14.12 -2.46
N ALA A 12 -5.76 -14.17 -3.78
CA ALA A 12 -5.79 -15.43 -4.54
C ALA A 12 -4.42 -16.14 -4.55
N LEU A 13 -3.34 -15.38 -4.77
CA LEU A 13 -1.97 -15.89 -4.69
C LEU A 13 -1.62 -16.38 -3.29
N LEU A 14 -2.21 -15.79 -2.25
CA LEU A 14 -2.10 -16.23 -0.85
C LEU A 14 -2.78 -17.58 -0.59
N VAL A 15 -4.03 -17.70 -1.01
CA VAL A 15 -4.80 -18.95 -0.84
C VAL A 15 -4.10 -20.08 -1.59
N LEU A 16 -3.62 -19.81 -2.80
CA LEU A 16 -2.82 -20.76 -3.57
C LEU A 16 -1.49 -21.05 -2.88
N GLY A 17 -0.73 -20.05 -2.46
CA GLY A 17 0.56 -20.24 -1.78
C GLY A 17 0.47 -21.01 -0.47
N PHE A 18 -0.68 -20.98 0.22
CA PHE A 18 -0.93 -21.74 1.44
C PHE A 18 -1.49 -23.15 1.16
N ALA A 19 -2.49 -23.26 0.28
CA ALA A 19 -3.13 -24.53 -0.04
C ALA A 19 -2.18 -25.46 -0.81
N THR A 20 -1.30 -24.90 -1.64
CA THR A 20 -0.45 -25.68 -2.54
C THR A 20 0.57 -26.52 -1.76
N PRO A 21 1.41 -25.97 -0.84
CA PRO A 21 2.32 -26.79 -0.03
C PRO A 21 1.57 -27.71 0.93
N ALA A 22 0.46 -27.23 1.51
CA ALA A 22 -0.35 -28.00 2.47
C ALA A 22 -1.03 -29.23 1.84
N LEU A 23 -1.28 -29.22 0.54
CA LEU A 23 -1.87 -30.35 -0.20
C LEU A 23 -0.81 -31.17 -0.96
N ILE A 24 0.19 -30.51 -1.56
CA ILE A 24 1.21 -31.19 -2.37
C ILE A 24 2.20 -31.97 -1.50
N LEU A 25 2.72 -31.40 -0.40
CA LEU A 25 3.70 -32.10 0.43
C LEU A 25 3.16 -33.42 0.98
N PRO A 26 1.92 -33.48 1.52
CA PRO A 26 1.33 -34.74 1.97
C PRO A 26 1.01 -35.73 0.86
N ALA A 27 0.56 -35.24 -0.31
CA ALA A 27 0.23 -36.09 -1.44
C ALA A 27 1.49 -36.72 -2.07
N VAL A 28 2.57 -35.96 -2.18
CA VAL A 28 3.86 -36.46 -2.67
C VAL A 28 4.51 -37.40 -1.64
N SER A 29 4.45 -37.07 -0.34
CA SER A 29 5.00 -37.95 0.69
C SER A 29 4.24 -39.28 0.83
N SER A 30 2.91 -39.27 0.66
CA SER A 30 2.11 -40.49 0.69
C SER A 30 2.38 -41.37 -0.53
N PHE A 31 2.55 -40.77 -1.71
CA PHE A 31 2.98 -41.47 -2.93
C PHE A 31 4.39 -42.10 -2.78
N LEU A 32 5.29 -41.42 -2.07
CA LEU A 32 6.65 -41.89 -1.78
C LEU A 32 6.72 -42.88 -0.59
N GLY A 33 5.59 -43.26 0.03
CA GLY A 33 5.56 -44.20 1.15
C GLY A 33 6.12 -43.65 2.47
N VAL A 34 6.34 -42.33 2.55
CA VAL A 34 6.91 -41.66 3.72
C VAL A 34 5.78 -41.18 4.63
N ALA A 35 5.51 -41.91 5.71
CA ALA A 35 4.43 -41.61 6.66
C ALA A 35 4.73 -40.46 7.64
N TRP A 36 5.86 -39.76 7.49
CA TRP A 36 6.27 -38.67 8.38
C TRP A 36 5.39 -37.42 8.26
N PHE A 37 4.89 -37.12 7.07
CA PHE A 37 3.94 -36.03 6.87
C PHE A 37 2.52 -36.56 6.99
N ARG A 38 2.00 -36.50 8.22
CA ARG A 38 0.56 -36.59 8.44
C ARG A 38 -0.03 -35.36 7.75
N GLY A 39 -0.64 -35.56 6.58
CA GLY A 39 -1.23 -34.48 5.78
C GLY A 39 -2.20 -33.62 6.57
N PHE A 40 -2.58 -32.47 5.99
CA PHE A 40 -3.42 -31.46 6.63
C PHE A 40 -4.57 -32.11 7.42
N ARG A 41 -4.45 -32.13 8.75
CA ARG A 41 -5.42 -32.80 9.63
C ARG A 41 -6.62 -31.91 9.93
N GLY A 42 -6.64 -30.73 9.34
CA GLY A 42 -7.60 -29.68 9.59
C GLY A 42 -7.12 -28.77 10.72
N VAL A 43 -7.53 -27.51 10.63
CA VAL A 43 -7.28 -26.53 11.68
C VAL A 43 -8.30 -26.77 12.79
N ALA A 44 -7.82 -27.17 13.97
CA ALA A 44 -8.65 -27.36 15.15
C ALA A 44 -8.19 -26.45 16.31
N PHE A 45 -9.17 -25.81 16.94
CA PHE A 45 -8.98 -24.98 18.13
C PHE A 45 -9.90 -25.49 19.23
N SER A 46 -9.42 -25.48 20.46
CA SER A 46 -10.27 -25.65 21.63
C SER A 46 -10.15 -24.44 22.53
N LEU A 47 -11.28 -23.99 23.09
CA LEU A 47 -11.30 -22.95 24.10
C LEU A 47 -11.19 -23.63 25.46
N ARG A 48 -10.04 -23.47 26.13
CA ARG A 48 -9.91 -23.96 27.49
C ARG A 48 -10.56 -22.93 28.41
N SER A 49 -11.69 -23.31 29.01
CA SER A 49 -12.45 -22.46 29.93
C SER A 49 -11.71 -22.34 31.27
N THR A 50 -10.81 -21.37 31.33
CA THR A 50 -10.17 -20.88 32.57
C THR A 50 -10.78 -19.51 32.94
N TYR A 51 -10.27 -18.81 33.95
CA TYR A 51 -10.70 -17.43 34.30
C TYR A 51 -10.58 -16.43 33.13
N ILE A 52 -9.67 -16.71 32.19
CA ILE A 52 -9.59 -16.07 30.87
C ILE A 52 -9.60 -17.21 29.83
N PRO A 53 -10.51 -17.19 28.83
CA PRO A 53 -10.53 -18.21 27.79
C PRO A 53 -9.27 -18.09 26.91
N ILE A 54 -8.44 -19.13 26.92
CA ILE A 54 -7.24 -19.18 26.08
C ILE A 54 -7.49 -20.20 24.96
N PRO A 55 -7.31 -19.80 23.67
CA PRO A 55 -7.38 -20.74 22.56
C PRO A 55 -6.18 -21.68 22.60
N VAL A 56 -6.44 -22.98 22.67
CA VAL A 56 -5.44 -24.04 22.59
C VAL A 56 -5.47 -24.63 21.18
N PHE A 57 -4.34 -24.56 20.49
CA PHE A 57 -4.15 -25.12 19.16
C PHE A 57 -3.98 -26.64 19.28
N LEU A 58 -4.92 -27.41 18.71
CA LEU A 58 -4.94 -28.87 18.86
C LEU A 58 -4.13 -29.61 17.79
N THR A 59 -3.81 -28.93 16.69
CA THR A 59 -3.04 -29.53 15.58
C THR A 59 -1.83 -28.68 15.24
N PRO A 60 -0.73 -29.28 14.76
CA PRO A 60 0.42 -28.55 14.23
C PRO A 60 0.03 -27.53 13.15
N ASP A 61 -0.95 -27.88 12.30
CA ASP A 61 -1.50 -27.04 11.24
C ASP A 61 -2.14 -25.74 11.80
N SER A 62 -2.77 -25.81 12.98
CA SER A 62 -3.31 -24.64 13.66
C SER A 62 -2.23 -23.65 14.10
N TYR A 63 -1.07 -24.14 14.54
CA TYR A 63 0.07 -23.28 14.88
C TYR A 63 0.65 -22.61 13.64
N THR A 64 0.79 -23.35 12.54
CA THR A 64 1.30 -22.81 11.28
C THR A 64 0.36 -21.78 10.69
N ALA A 65 -0.95 -22.08 10.65
CA ALA A 65 -1.98 -21.16 10.17
C ALA A 65 -2.00 -19.86 10.99
N THR A 66 -1.96 -19.95 12.32
CA THR A 66 -1.97 -18.77 13.20
C THR A 66 -0.70 -17.93 13.02
N GLY A 67 0.48 -18.56 12.96
CA GLY A 67 1.74 -17.87 12.71
C GLY A 67 1.75 -17.12 11.37
N PHE A 68 1.18 -17.74 10.33
CA PHE A 68 1.01 -17.10 9.02
C PHE A 68 0.05 -15.91 9.06
N VAL A 69 -1.10 -16.06 9.73
CA VAL A 69 -2.08 -14.97 9.87
C VAL A 69 -1.45 -13.76 10.56
N ILE A 70 -0.67 -13.97 11.64
CA ILE A 70 0.02 -12.89 12.35
C ILE A 70 1.09 -12.24 11.45
N ALA A 71 1.97 -13.04 10.85
CA ALA A 71 3.03 -12.54 9.97
C ALA A 71 2.47 -11.75 8.78
N PHE A 72 1.35 -12.23 8.22
CA PHE A 72 0.68 -11.57 7.11
C PHE A 72 0.01 -10.26 7.52
N THR A 73 -0.64 -10.23 8.68
CA THR A 73 -1.24 -9.00 9.23
C THR A 73 -0.17 -7.94 9.45
N LEU A 74 1.00 -8.33 9.98
CA LEU A 74 2.14 -7.44 10.16
C LEU A 74 2.71 -6.96 8.81
N LEU A 75 2.83 -7.85 7.81
CA LEU A 75 3.30 -7.49 6.48
C LEU A 75 2.33 -6.51 5.79
N ALA A 76 1.03 -6.75 5.88
CA ALA A 76 -0.01 -5.88 5.32
C ALA A 76 0.02 -4.50 5.99
N ALA A 77 0.13 -4.46 7.33
CA ALA A 77 0.30 -3.21 8.08
C ALA A 77 1.58 -2.47 7.65
N TYR A 78 2.69 -3.19 7.51
CA TYR A 78 3.96 -2.62 7.05
C TYR A 78 3.85 -2.04 5.63
N VAL A 79 3.27 -2.77 4.68
CA VAL A 79 3.08 -2.30 3.30
C VAL A 79 2.17 -1.07 3.28
N PHE A 80 1.08 -1.08 4.03
CA PHE A 80 0.17 0.05 4.14
C PHE A 80 0.87 1.30 4.70
N LEU A 81 1.63 1.16 5.77
CA LEU A 81 2.42 2.25 6.35
C LEU A 81 3.52 2.74 5.39
N ARG A 82 4.20 1.82 4.69
CA ARG A 82 5.26 2.14 3.73
C ARG A 82 4.73 2.90 2.51
N GLN A 83 3.52 2.62 2.04
CA GLN A 83 2.88 3.37 0.95
C GLN A 83 2.71 4.85 1.31
N GLY A 84 2.34 5.16 2.57
CA GLY A 84 2.27 6.54 3.05
C GLY A 84 3.62 7.24 3.01
N VAL A 85 4.69 6.57 3.45
CA VAL A 85 6.06 7.13 3.44
C VAL A 85 6.57 7.36 2.01
N ALA A 86 6.36 6.40 1.11
CA ALA A 86 6.77 6.54 -0.29
C ALA A 86 6.04 7.68 -0.99
N THR A 87 4.73 7.83 -0.74
CA THR A 87 3.92 8.93 -1.31
C THR A 87 4.39 10.28 -0.77
N ARG A 88 4.69 10.39 0.53
CA ARG A 88 5.24 11.62 1.12
C ARG A 88 6.62 11.97 0.56
N ALA A 89 7.49 10.98 0.38
CA ALA A 89 8.81 11.19 -0.21
C ALA A 89 8.72 11.66 -1.67
N LEU A 90 7.81 11.06 -2.46
CA LEU A 90 7.53 11.46 -3.83
C LEU A 90 6.99 12.90 -3.90
N LEU A 91 5.99 13.23 -3.08
CA LEU A 91 5.44 14.59 -3.00
C LEU A 91 6.51 15.61 -2.59
N ARG A 92 7.36 15.30 -1.60
CA ARG A 92 8.44 16.19 -1.18
C ARG A 92 9.44 16.46 -2.30
N LYS A 93 9.80 15.43 -3.06
CA LYS A 93 10.65 15.57 -4.26
C LYS A 93 9.95 16.47 -5.30
N GLN A 94 8.69 16.21 -5.59
CA GLN A 94 7.90 16.98 -6.55
C GLN A 94 7.75 18.46 -6.15
N VAL A 95 7.62 18.78 -4.87
CA VAL A 95 7.62 20.17 -4.37
C VAL A 95 8.97 20.83 -4.63
N ALA A 96 10.08 20.14 -4.36
CA ALA A 96 11.41 20.69 -4.62
C ALA A 96 11.61 20.97 -6.12
N ASP A 97 11.25 20.02 -6.98
CA ASP A 97 11.32 20.17 -8.43
C ASP A 97 10.43 21.33 -8.92
N LEU A 98 9.21 21.46 -8.38
CA LEU A 98 8.30 22.57 -8.68
C LEU A 98 8.93 23.92 -8.35
N ILE A 99 9.50 24.09 -7.16
CA ILE A 99 10.12 25.35 -6.73
C ILE A 99 11.27 25.72 -7.67
N THR A 100 12.12 24.76 -8.04
CA THR A 100 13.25 25.00 -8.95
C THR A 100 12.79 25.46 -10.33
N VAL A 101 11.84 24.75 -10.94
CA VAL A 101 11.34 25.06 -12.28
C VAL A 101 10.54 26.37 -12.30
N LEU A 102 9.67 26.57 -11.31
CA LEU A 102 8.89 27.80 -11.17
C LEU A 102 9.80 29.02 -11.02
N THR A 103 10.81 28.93 -10.15
CA THR A 103 11.79 30.01 -9.95
C THR A 103 12.53 30.36 -11.23
N SER A 104 12.87 29.34 -12.05
CA SER A 104 13.49 29.57 -13.35
C SER A 104 12.60 30.38 -14.29
N TYR A 105 11.32 30.00 -14.44
CA TYR A 105 10.37 30.73 -15.28
C TYR A 105 10.04 32.13 -14.76
N VAL A 106 9.93 32.31 -13.43
CA VAL A 106 9.68 33.64 -12.85
C VAL A 106 10.88 34.55 -13.08
N ARG A 107 12.10 34.04 -12.97
CA ARG A 107 13.33 34.82 -13.26
C ARG A 107 13.44 35.27 -14.71
N THR A 108 12.86 34.54 -15.66
CA THR A 108 12.82 34.95 -17.07
C THR A 108 11.72 35.99 -17.35
N GLY A 109 10.99 36.45 -16.33
CA GLY A 109 9.92 37.42 -16.47
C GLY A 109 8.58 36.81 -16.89
N THR A 110 8.44 35.48 -16.83
CA THR A 110 7.19 34.80 -17.17
C THR A 110 6.14 35.10 -16.09
N PRO A 111 4.88 35.46 -16.47
CA PRO A 111 3.80 35.62 -15.51
C PRO A 111 3.59 34.37 -14.65
N ILE A 112 3.34 34.55 -13.35
CA ILE A 112 3.26 33.46 -12.36
C ILE A 112 2.24 32.37 -12.78
N ALA A 113 1.08 32.76 -13.31
CA ALA A 113 0.06 31.81 -13.73
C ALA A 113 0.54 30.90 -14.87
N THR A 114 1.20 31.47 -15.87
CA THR A 114 1.80 30.74 -16.99
C THR A 114 2.99 29.89 -16.53
N ALA A 115 3.81 30.43 -15.62
CA ALA A 115 4.94 29.71 -15.04
C ALA A 115 4.47 28.46 -14.27
N LEU A 116 3.39 28.56 -13.49
CA LEU A 116 2.77 27.43 -12.79
C LEU A 116 2.24 26.37 -13.75
N GLU A 117 1.60 26.78 -14.84
CA GLU A 117 1.07 25.86 -15.85
C GLU A 117 2.18 25.08 -16.54
N LEU A 118 3.24 25.76 -16.99
CA LEU A 118 4.42 25.14 -17.59
C LEU A 118 5.12 24.18 -16.60
N SER A 119 5.26 24.60 -15.35
CA SER A 119 5.91 23.80 -14.31
C SER A 119 5.09 22.54 -13.95
N ALA A 120 3.76 22.60 -14.03
CA ALA A 120 2.90 21.46 -13.73
C ALA A 120 3.14 20.27 -14.67
N HIS A 121 3.47 20.54 -15.93
CA HIS A 121 3.79 19.49 -16.90
C HIS A 121 5.12 18.78 -16.61
N THR A 122 6.07 19.48 -15.99
CA THR A 122 7.40 18.93 -15.65
C THR A 122 7.37 18.05 -14.40
N VAL A 123 6.55 18.38 -13.41
CA VAL A 123 6.54 17.70 -12.10
C VAL A 123 5.72 16.39 -12.11
N GLY A 124 4.73 16.29 -13.00
CA GLY A 124 3.91 15.08 -13.18
C GLY A 124 2.92 14.80 -12.05
N ASP A 125 2.22 13.67 -12.13
CA ASP A 125 1.21 13.27 -11.14
C ASP A 125 1.84 12.77 -9.82
N PRO A 126 1.20 12.98 -8.66
CA PRO A 126 -0.10 13.62 -8.45
C PRO A 126 -0.05 15.17 -8.35
N MET A 127 1.13 15.78 -8.23
CA MET A 127 1.29 17.22 -7.98
C MET A 127 0.70 18.10 -9.10
N LYS A 128 0.80 17.65 -10.35
CA LYS A 128 0.29 18.35 -11.54
C LYS A 128 -1.15 18.86 -11.38
N GLY A 129 -2.05 18.02 -10.85
CA GLY A 129 -3.45 18.40 -10.68
C GLY A 129 -3.65 19.58 -9.74
N TYR A 130 -2.90 19.63 -8.64
CA TYR A 130 -2.94 20.72 -7.66
C TYR A 130 -2.40 22.02 -8.26
N VAL A 131 -1.26 21.96 -8.95
CA VAL A 131 -0.63 23.14 -9.55
C VAL A 131 -1.48 23.74 -10.68
N LEU A 132 -2.10 22.91 -11.52
CA LEU A 132 -3.02 23.38 -12.55
C LEU A 132 -4.27 24.04 -11.96
N ARG A 133 -4.80 23.50 -10.85
CA ARG A 133 -5.93 24.10 -10.15
C ARG A 133 -5.57 25.45 -9.53
N LEU A 134 -4.40 25.55 -8.90
CA LEU A 134 -3.85 26.80 -8.37
C LEU A 134 -3.68 27.83 -9.51
N SER A 135 -3.07 27.46 -10.63
CA SER A 135 -2.88 28.34 -11.79
C SER A 135 -4.21 28.90 -12.29
N ARG A 136 -5.22 28.05 -12.51
CA ARG A 136 -6.56 28.49 -12.97
C ARG A 136 -7.22 29.47 -12.01
N LEU A 137 -7.14 29.22 -10.70
CA LEU A 137 -7.73 30.11 -9.71
C LEU A 137 -7.03 31.48 -9.67
N ILE A 138 -5.71 31.51 -9.82
CA ILE A 138 -4.96 32.76 -9.95
C ILE A 138 -5.36 33.50 -11.24
N GLN A 139 -5.54 32.80 -12.36
CA GLN A 139 -6.01 33.40 -13.62
C GLN A 139 -7.42 34.01 -13.50
N LEU A 140 -8.27 33.45 -12.64
CA LEU A 140 -9.61 33.98 -12.35
C LEU A 140 -9.60 35.20 -11.41
N GLY A 141 -8.42 35.66 -10.96
CA GLY A 141 -8.27 36.85 -10.13
C GLY A 141 -8.37 36.59 -8.62
N TYR A 142 -8.38 35.32 -8.19
CA TYR A 142 -8.34 35.00 -6.77
C TYR A 142 -6.95 35.29 -6.16
N ASN A 143 -6.93 35.64 -4.88
CA ASN A 143 -5.69 35.89 -4.15
C ASN A 143 -4.83 34.60 -4.08
N PRO A 144 -3.57 34.62 -4.57
CA PRO A 144 -2.71 33.43 -4.57
C PRO A 144 -2.51 32.79 -3.20
N PHE A 145 -2.47 33.58 -2.12
CA PHE A 145 -2.26 33.08 -0.76
C PHE A 145 -3.47 32.27 -0.26
N GLU A 146 -4.68 32.80 -0.44
CA GLU A 146 -5.92 32.13 -0.04
C GLU A 146 -6.17 30.85 -0.85
N VAL A 147 -5.87 30.91 -2.15
CA VAL A 147 -6.02 29.76 -3.04
C VAL A 147 -5.01 28.67 -2.69
N PHE A 148 -3.78 29.03 -2.34
CA PHE A 148 -2.76 28.07 -1.96
C PHE A 148 -3.20 27.23 -0.76
N GLU A 149 -3.71 27.86 0.30
CA GLU A 149 -4.24 27.14 1.46
C GLU A 149 -5.41 26.23 1.07
N THR A 150 -6.30 26.69 0.20
CA THR A 150 -7.47 25.93 -0.25
C THR A 150 -7.10 24.69 -1.09
N VAL A 151 -6.00 24.76 -1.85
CA VAL A 151 -5.59 23.69 -2.76
C VAL A 151 -4.69 22.65 -2.08
N PHE A 152 -3.87 23.07 -1.12
CA PHE A 152 -2.84 22.24 -0.51
C PHE A 152 -3.08 21.85 0.96
N SER A 153 -4.22 22.24 1.56
CA SER A 153 -4.71 21.70 2.84
C SER A 153 -5.39 20.34 2.68
#